data_AF-A0A973N6R2-F1
#
_entry.id   AF-A0A973N6R2-F1
#
_cell.length_a   1.000
_cell.length_b   1.000
_cell.length_c   1.000
_cell.angle_alpha   90.00
_cell.angle_beta   90.00
_cell.angle_gamma   90.00
#
_symmetry.space_group_name_H-M   'P 1'
#
loop_
_entity.id
_entity.type
_entity.pdbx_description
1 polymer ?
#
loop_
_entity_poly.entity_id
_entity_poly.type
_entity_poly.pdbx_seq_one_letter_code
_entity_poly.pdbx_strand_id
1 'polypeptide(L)'
;MKLDAALASKMARIALGHVGQEYPHKLDHVLESDDDALPPRVLHPIFYGSFDWHSCVHGWWTLLTLRRLYPDMAEAVEIAERAGGSFTPEKVAVELAYLDRQTSRGFERPYGWAWVLALHLEATRHDEPWAAALEPLARAFADRLGAYLEVMTYSIRVGTHFNTSFAIVLAMDWAEV
;
A
#
# COMPACT_ATOMS: atom_id res chain seq x y z
N MET A 1 -5.34 -10.01 -23.56
CA MET A 1 -4.24 -10.77 -22.93
C MET A 1 -4.82 -11.48 -21.71
N LYS A 2 -4.58 -12.78 -21.53
CA LYS A 2 -5.05 -13.56 -20.36
C LYS A 2 -3.87 -13.77 -19.42
N LEU A 3 -4.09 -13.66 -18.12
CA LEU A 3 -3.07 -14.01 -17.11
C LEU A 3 -2.87 -15.53 -17.12
N ASP A 4 -1.62 -15.97 -17.29
CA ASP A 4 -1.19 -17.37 -17.19
C ASP A 4 -0.02 -17.48 -16.19
N ALA A 5 0.41 -18.71 -15.87
CA ALA A 5 1.44 -18.94 -14.87
C ALA A 5 2.80 -18.31 -15.24
N ALA A 6 3.15 -18.29 -16.53
CA ALA A 6 4.41 -17.70 -16.98
C ALA A 6 4.39 -16.17 -16.84
N LEU A 7 3.28 -15.53 -17.19
CA LEU A 7 3.08 -14.09 -17.03
C LEU A 7 2.98 -13.71 -15.54
N ALA A 8 2.28 -14.50 -14.72
CA ALA A 8 2.19 -14.31 -13.28
C ALA A 8 3.58 -14.35 -12.62
N SER A 9 4.38 -15.38 -12.90
CA SER A 9 5.76 -15.49 -12.42
C SER A 9 6.63 -14.32 -12.88
N LYS A 10 6.50 -13.88 -14.15
CA LYS A 10 7.21 -12.69 -14.65
C LYS A 10 6.81 -11.42 -13.89
N MET A 11 5.52 -11.20 -13.65
CA MET A 11 5.02 -10.04 -12.89
C MET A 11 5.46 -10.08 -11.43
N ALA A 12 5.44 -11.26 -10.80
CA ALA A 12 5.91 -11.45 -9.43
C ALA A 12 7.38 -11.08 -9.30
N ARG A 13 8.26 -11.53 -10.21
CA ARG A 13 9.68 -11.15 -10.19
C ARG A 13 9.92 -9.65 -10.38
N ILE A 14 9.12 -8.98 -11.21
CA ILE A 14 9.20 -7.53 -11.37
C ILE A 14 8.86 -6.84 -10.04
N ALA A 15 7.74 -7.22 -9.42
CA ALA A 15 7.31 -6.63 -8.17
C ALA A 15 8.28 -6.92 -7.01
N LEU A 16 8.74 -8.17 -6.86
CA LEU A 16 9.79 -8.55 -5.89
C LEU A 16 11.06 -7.73 -6.09
N GLY A 17 11.42 -7.43 -7.34
CA GLY A 17 12.59 -6.62 -7.67
C GLY A 17 12.55 -5.20 -7.11
N HIS A 18 11.37 -4.62 -6.89
CA HIS A 18 11.27 -3.23 -6.44
C HIS A 18 10.68 -3.03 -5.04
N VAL A 19 9.81 -3.91 -4.51
CA VAL A 19 9.14 -3.67 -3.19
C VAL A 19 10.09 -3.57 -1.98
N GLY A 20 11.36 -3.94 -2.12
CA GLY A 20 12.41 -3.69 -1.11
C GLY A 20 13.59 -2.87 -1.60
N GLN A 21 13.52 -2.33 -2.82
CA GLN A 21 14.57 -1.49 -3.40
C GLN A 21 14.36 -0.04 -2.95
N GLU A 22 15.24 0.46 -2.08
CA GLU A 22 15.09 1.78 -1.45
C GLU A 22 15.36 2.96 -2.39
N TYR A 23 16.22 2.83 -3.41
CA TYR A 23 16.59 3.95 -4.29
C TYR A 23 16.60 3.58 -5.78
N PRO A 24 16.26 4.52 -6.69
CA PRO A 24 15.80 5.90 -6.42
C PRO A 24 14.37 5.94 -5.84
N HIS A 25 14.08 6.93 -4.99
CA HIS A 25 12.77 7.10 -4.35
C HIS A 25 12.32 8.56 -4.42
N LYS A 26 11.07 8.76 -4.81
CA LYS A 26 10.36 10.04 -4.84
C LYS A 26 9.50 10.12 -3.59
N LEU A 27 10.01 10.81 -2.59
CA LEU A 27 9.35 10.94 -1.31
C LEU A 27 8.26 12.02 -1.36
N ASP A 28 7.03 11.68 -0.95
CA ASP A 28 5.97 12.66 -0.63
C ASP A 28 6.02 12.98 0.87
N HIS A 29 6.86 13.95 1.23
CA HIS A 29 7.13 14.27 2.63
C HIS A 29 7.32 15.77 2.84
N VAL A 30 6.62 16.30 3.83
CA VAL A 30 6.75 17.68 4.27
C VAL A 30 7.69 17.72 5.47
N LEU A 31 8.80 18.43 5.31
CA LEU A 31 9.77 18.69 6.38
C LEU A 31 9.25 19.81 7.29
N GLU A 32 9.05 19.52 8.57
CA GLU A 32 8.72 20.50 9.60
C GLU A 32 10.00 21.07 10.24
N SER A 33 11.09 20.32 10.19
CA SER A 33 12.43 20.72 10.62
C SER A 33 13.51 19.91 9.89
N ASP A 34 14.78 20.26 10.10
CA ASP A 34 15.92 19.52 9.52
C ASP A 34 15.97 18.05 10.01
N ASP A 35 15.43 17.76 11.20
CA ASP A 35 15.39 16.39 11.77
C ASP A 35 14.48 15.44 10.98
N ASP A 36 13.59 15.99 10.15
CA ASP A 36 12.69 15.21 9.30
C ASP A 36 13.35 14.68 8.01
N ALA A 37 14.57 15.14 7.70
CA ALA A 37 15.31 14.72 6.50
C ALA A 37 15.86 13.28 6.66
N LEU A 38 14.95 12.31 6.66
CA LEU A 38 15.21 10.90 6.95
C LEU A 38 15.10 10.02 5.69
N PRO A 39 15.83 8.88 5.64
CA PRO A 39 15.69 7.90 4.56
C PRO A 39 14.29 7.29 4.48
N PRO A 40 13.81 6.85 3.28
CA PRO A 40 12.49 6.24 3.12
C PRO A 40 12.20 5.08 4.07
N ARG A 41 13.18 4.20 4.32
CA ARG A 41 13.02 3.05 5.25
C ARG A 41 12.81 3.44 6.71
N VAL A 42 13.18 4.66 7.09
CA VAL A 42 12.94 5.18 8.43
C VAL A 42 11.53 5.75 8.54
N LEU A 43 11.08 6.46 7.50
CA LEU A 43 9.75 7.08 7.45
C LEU A 43 8.63 6.07 7.20
N HIS A 44 8.87 5.07 6.34
CA HIS A 44 7.88 4.13 5.83
C HIS A 44 8.43 2.70 5.76
N PRO A 45 8.67 2.03 6.90
CA PRO A 45 9.39 0.75 6.93
C PRO A 45 8.67 -0.42 6.24
N ILE A 46 7.39 -0.29 5.89
CA ILE A 46 6.65 -1.27 5.08
C ILE A 46 6.74 -0.91 3.59
N PHE A 47 6.63 0.37 3.28
CA PHE A 47 6.43 0.87 1.91
C PHE A 47 7.58 1.74 1.39
N TYR A 48 8.79 1.55 1.92
CA TYR A 48 10.00 2.29 1.50
C TYR A 48 10.56 1.86 0.14
N GLY A 49 10.22 0.65 -0.30
CA GLY A 49 10.67 0.16 -1.60
C GLY A 49 9.96 0.86 -2.76
N SER A 50 10.35 0.53 -3.98
CA SER A 50 9.79 1.08 -5.22
C SER A 50 10.14 2.55 -5.42
N PHE A 51 9.65 3.12 -6.52
CA PHE A 51 9.91 4.51 -6.85
C PHE A 51 9.20 5.50 -5.92
N ASP A 52 8.03 5.17 -5.38
CA ASP A 52 7.32 5.93 -4.36
C ASP A 52 6.46 5.01 -3.47
N TRP A 53 5.92 5.58 -2.39
CA TRP A 53 5.19 4.86 -1.36
C TRP A 53 3.99 4.08 -1.92
N HIS A 54 3.09 4.72 -2.68
CA HIS A 54 1.93 4.01 -3.23
C HIS A 54 2.32 2.97 -4.28
N SER A 55 3.41 3.19 -5.03
CA SER A 55 3.96 2.17 -5.93
C SER A 55 4.35 0.89 -5.19
N CYS A 56 4.88 1.05 -3.98
CA CYS A 56 5.18 -0.07 -3.10
C CYS A 56 3.90 -0.76 -2.61
N VAL A 57 2.89 0.01 -2.19
CA VAL A 57 1.60 -0.55 -1.71
C VAL A 57 0.95 -1.42 -2.79
N HIS A 58 0.80 -0.91 -4.02
CA HIS A 58 0.16 -1.71 -5.07
C HIS A 58 1.09 -2.79 -5.65
N GLY A 59 2.42 -2.65 -5.49
CA GLY A 59 3.37 -3.74 -5.71
C GLY A 59 3.12 -4.91 -4.76
N TRP A 60 2.95 -4.64 -3.47
CA TRP A 60 2.56 -5.64 -2.48
C TRP A 60 1.20 -6.26 -2.78
N TRP A 61 0.19 -5.45 -3.13
CA TRP A 61 -1.12 -5.96 -3.54
C TRP A 61 -1.00 -6.93 -4.72
N THR A 62 -0.16 -6.58 -5.71
CA THR A 62 0.12 -7.44 -6.86
C THR A 62 0.75 -8.76 -6.42
N LEU A 63 1.74 -8.74 -5.54
CA LEU A 63 2.39 -9.96 -5.04
C LEU A 63 1.41 -10.89 -4.31
N LEU A 64 0.59 -10.35 -3.40
CA LEU A 64 -0.38 -11.15 -2.66
C LEU A 64 -1.44 -11.74 -3.60
N THR A 65 -1.94 -10.92 -4.53
CA THR A 65 -2.89 -11.36 -5.57
C THR A 65 -2.32 -12.48 -6.42
N LEU A 66 -1.09 -12.35 -6.90
CA LEU A 66 -0.44 -13.38 -7.72
C LEU A 66 -0.22 -14.67 -6.92
N ARG A 67 0.21 -14.57 -5.65
CA ARG A 67 0.36 -15.73 -4.76
C ARG A 67 -0.97 -16.45 -4.54
N ARG A 68 -2.09 -15.73 -4.35
CA ARG A 68 -3.40 -16.36 -4.19
C ARG A 68 -3.89 -17.03 -5.47
N LEU A 69 -3.69 -16.39 -6.63
CA LEU A 69 -4.15 -16.91 -7.92
C LEU A 69 -3.27 -18.05 -8.46
N TYR A 70 -1.99 -18.06 -8.12
CA TYR A 70 -1.00 -19.04 -8.56
C TYR A 70 -0.17 -19.55 -7.36
N PRO A 71 -0.79 -20.31 -6.43
CA PRO A 71 -0.12 -20.75 -5.19
C PRO A 71 1.10 -21.63 -5.43
N ASP A 72 1.15 -22.36 -6.56
CA ASP A 72 2.25 -23.26 -6.92
C ASP A 72 3.39 -22.56 -7.70
N MET A 73 3.34 -21.24 -7.89
CA MET A 73 4.42 -20.52 -8.58
C MET A 73 5.70 -20.50 -7.73
N ALA A 74 6.86 -20.52 -8.40
CA ALA A 74 8.17 -20.57 -7.74
C ALA A 74 8.37 -19.41 -6.74
N GLU A 75 7.82 -18.24 -7.04
CA GLU A 75 7.93 -17.03 -6.21
C GLU A 75 7.02 -17.03 -4.96
N ALA A 76 6.07 -17.98 -4.82
CA ALA A 76 5.06 -17.95 -3.77
C ALA A 76 5.64 -18.00 -2.34
N VAL A 77 6.73 -18.75 -2.15
CA VAL A 77 7.44 -18.86 -0.86
C VAL A 77 8.15 -17.54 -0.54
N GLU A 78 8.91 -16.98 -1.49
CA GLU A 78 9.62 -15.71 -1.29
C GLU A 78 8.64 -14.56 -0.98
N ILE A 79 7.48 -14.53 -1.65
CA ILE A 79 6.44 -13.54 -1.36
C ILE A 79 5.96 -13.66 0.09
N ALA A 80 5.72 -14.88 0.57
CA ALA A 80 5.25 -15.11 1.92
C ALA A 80 6.29 -14.68 2.97
N GLU A 81 7.56 -15.05 2.77
CA GLU A 81 8.65 -14.68 3.66
C GLU A 81 8.82 -13.15 3.74
N ARG A 82 8.84 -12.47 2.58
CA ARG A 82 9.01 -11.02 2.54
C ARG A 82 7.79 -10.27 3.07
N ALA A 83 6.58 -10.76 2.81
CA ALA A 83 5.36 -10.22 3.39
C ALA A 83 5.35 -10.37 4.92
N GLY A 84 5.73 -11.56 5.43
CA GLY A 84 5.87 -11.81 6.88
C GLY A 84 6.90 -10.92 7.56
N GLY A 85 8.00 -10.58 6.87
CA GLY A 85 8.98 -9.61 7.37
C GLY A 85 8.56 -8.14 7.23
N SER A 86 7.56 -7.82 6.41
CA SER A 86 7.14 -6.44 6.12
C SER A 86 5.90 -6.03 6.90
N PHE A 87 4.91 -6.92 6.98
CA PHE A 87 3.62 -6.68 7.62
C PHE A 87 3.66 -7.11 9.09
N THR A 88 4.47 -6.39 9.88
CA THR A 88 4.57 -6.61 11.33
C THR A 88 3.91 -5.47 12.11
N PRO A 89 3.36 -5.74 13.31
CA PRO A 89 2.77 -4.70 14.15
C PRO A 89 3.72 -3.53 14.44
N GLU A 90 5.01 -3.81 14.60
CA GLU A 90 6.03 -2.78 14.89
C GLU A 90 6.22 -1.83 13.71
N LYS A 91 6.27 -2.35 12.49
CA LYS A 91 6.40 -1.52 11.29
C LYS A 91 5.10 -0.75 11.01
N VAL A 92 3.94 -1.37 11.27
CA VAL A 92 2.64 -0.71 11.14
C VAL A 92 2.53 0.46 12.13
N ALA A 93 3.04 0.31 13.35
CA ALA A 93 3.07 1.40 14.32
C ALA A 93 3.88 2.62 13.82
N VAL A 94 4.97 2.40 13.06
CA VAL A 94 5.73 3.50 12.45
C VAL A 94 4.94 4.18 11.33
N GLU A 95 4.29 3.41 10.44
CA GLU A 95 3.42 3.99 9.40
C GLU A 95 2.29 4.81 10.03
N LEU A 96 1.66 4.32 11.10
CA LEU A 96 0.63 5.05 11.85
C LEU A 96 1.17 6.35 12.46
N ALA A 97 2.34 6.30 13.11
CA ALA A 97 2.98 7.48 13.69
C ALA A 97 3.30 8.53 12.63
N TYR A 98 3.65 8.11 11.41
CA TYR A 98 3.83 9.04 10.28
C TYR A 98 2.51 9.75 9.91
N LEU A 99 1.40 9.02 9.91
CA LEU A 99 0.08 9.59 9.60
C LEU A 99 -0.44 10.55 10.68
N ASP A 100 0.09 10.47 11.90
CA ASP A 100 -0.26 11.36 13.03
C ASP A 100 0.48 12.71 13.00
N ARG A 101 1.50 12.85 12.13
CA ARG A 101 2.16 14.15 11.88
C ARG A 101 1.15 15.16 11.36
N GLN A 102 1.22 16.41 11.83
CA GLN A 102 0.27 17.47 11.45
C GLN A 102 0.26 17.74 9.94
N THR A 103 1.43 17.60 9.31
CA THR A 103 1.63 17.83 7.88
C THR A 103 1.23 16.64 6.99
N SER A 104 0.92 15.47 7.57
CA SER A 104 0.59 14.24 6.82
C SER A 104 -0.89 14.11 6.46
N ARG A 105 -1.76 15.08 6.79
CA ARG A 105 -3.21 14.98 6.54
C ARG A 105 -3.56 14.73 5.07
N GLY A 106 -2.77 15.28 4.14
CA GLY A 106 -2.96 15.14 2.70
C GLY A 106 -2.08 14.09 2.02
N PHE A 107 -1.19 13.45 2.77
CA PHE A 107 -0.21 12.48 2.26
C PHE A 107 -0.92 11.41 1.43
N GLU A 108 -0.47 11.18 0.20
CA GLU A 108 -0.97 10.10 -0.69
C GLU A 108 -2.47 10.14 -1.03
N ARG A 109 -3.15 11.27 -0.79
CA ARG A 109 -4.59 11.40 -1.01
C ARG A 109 -4.96 11.47 -2.50
N PRO A 110 -6.05 10.79 -2.93
CA PRO A 110 -6.75 9.68 -2.28
C PRO A 110 -6.23 8.31 -2.75
N TYR A 111 -5.27 8.31 -3.68
CA TYR A 111 -4.82 7.14 -4.43
C TYR A 111 -4.13 6.10 -3.54
N GLY A 112 -3.13 6.51 -2.76
CA GLY A 112 -2.42 5.60 -1.88
C GLY A 112 -3.32 5.08 -0.77
N TRP A 113 -4.27 5.89 -0.29
CA TRP A 113 -5.27 5.46 0.71
C TRP A 113 -6.08 4.27 0.20
N ALA A 114 -6.60 4.40 -1.02
CA ALA A 114 -7.38 3.36 -1.67
C ALA A 114 -6.57 2.08 -1.92
N TRP A 115 -5.30 2.21 -2.28
CA TRP A 115 -4.41 1.06 -2.45
C TRP A 115 -4.13 0.33 -1.15
N VAL A 116 -4.03 1.02 -0.01
CA VAL A 116 -3.89 0.34 1.29
C VAL A 116 -5.14 -0.46 1.63
N LEU A 117 -6.33 0.08 1.35
CA LEU A 117 -7.58 -0.64 1.53
C LEU A 117 -7.61 -1.90 0.65
N ALA A 118 -7.25 -1.77 -0.63
CA ALA A 118 -7.16 -2.91 -1.54
C ALA A 118 -6.12 -3.94 -1.08
N LEU A 119 -4.93 -3.51 -0.61
CA LEU A 119 -3.89 -4.38 -0.06
C LEU A 119 -4.40 -5.14 1.17
N HIS A 120 -5.04 -4.45 2.11
CA HIS A 120 -5.61 -5.09 3.30
C HIS A 120 -6.67 -6.12 2.90
N LEU A 121 -7.61 -5.74 2.01
CA LEU A 121 -8.65 -6.66 1.52
C LEU A 121 -8.04 -7.90 0.84
N GLU A 122 -6.95 -7.73 0.08
CA GLU A 122 -6.27 -8.89 -0.50
C GLU A 122 -5.60 -9.72 0.60
N ALA A 123 -4.97 -9.11 1.60
CA ALA A 123 -4.37 -9.81 2.72
C ALA A 123 -5.37 -10.66 3.52
N THR A 124 -6.65 -10.25 3.64
CA THR A 124 -7.68 -11.06 4.33
C THR A 124 -8.00 -12.38 3.61
N ARG A 125 -7.57 -12.53 2.36
CA ARG A 125 -7.76 -13.75 1.55
C ARG A 125 -6.62 -14.76 1.69
N HIS A 126 -5.67 -14.50 2.58
CA HIS A 126 -4.56 -15.39 2.92
C HIS A 126 -4.74 -15.88 4.36
N ASP A 127 -4.41 -17.16 4.60
CA ASP A 127 -4.36 -17.75 5.94
C ASP A 127 -3.03 -17.39 6.63
N GLU A 128 -2.78 -16.09 6.78
CA GLU A 128 -1.53 -15.50 7.27
C GLU A 128 -1.85 -14.31 8.20
N PRO A 129 -0.99 -13.96 9.17
CA PRO A 129 -1.27 -12.88 10.14
C PRO A 129 -1.23 -11.47 9.53
N TRP A 130 -0.95 -11.33 8.23
CA TRP A 130 -0.74 -10.05 7.54
C TRP A 130 -1.97 -9.15 7.60
N ALA A 131 -3.17 -9.71 7.45
CA ALA A 131 -4.41 -8.95 7.51
C ALA A 131 -4.57 -8.28 8.87
N ALA A 132 -4.45 -9.06 9.95
CA ALA A 132 -4.54 -8.56 11.32
C ALA A 132 -3.46 -7.52 11.63
N ALA A 133 -2.25 -7.68 11.09
CA ALA A 133 -1.19 -6.69 11.26
C ALA A 133 -1.51 -5.38 10.53
N LEU A 134 -2.03 -5.43 9.29
CA LEU A 134 -2.32 -4.26 8.46
C LEU A 134 -3.64 -3.56 8.82
N GLU A 135 -4.55 -4.23 9.53
CA GLU A 135 -5.89 -3.72 9.84
C GLU A 135 -5.88 -2.33 10.50
N PRO A 136 -5.03 -2.02 11.51
CA PRO A 136 -4.98 -0.69 12.08
C PRO A 136 -4.66 0.40 11.06
N LEU A 137 -3.75 0.13 10.12
CA LEU A 137 -3.39 1.07 9.06
C LEU A 137 -4.51 1.24 8.04
N ALA A 138 -5.18 0.14 7.67
CA ALA A 138 -6.33 0.19 6.77
C ALA A 138 -7.46 1.04 7.36
N ARG A 139 -7.81 0.83 8.62
CA ARG A 139 -8.82 1.63 9.34
C ARG A 139 -8.42 3.12 9.40
N ALA A 140 -7.15 3.40 9.70
CA ALA A 140 -6.64 4.76 9.74
C ALA A 140 -6.77 5.50 8.39
N PHE A 141 -6.61 4.82 7.26
CA PHE A 141 -6.86 5.40 5.94
C PHE A 141 -8.34 5.45 5.56
N ALA A 142 -9.15 4.48 5.99
CA ALA A 142 -10.60 4.50 5.81
C ALA A 142 -11.23 5.72 6.50
N ASP A 143 -10.83 6.00 7.75
CA ASP A 143 -11.29 7.17 8.51
C ASP A 143 -10.88 8.49 7.82
N ARG A 144 -9.64 8.57 7.33
CA ARG A 144 -9.12 9.72 6.57
C ARG A 144 -9.88 9.93 5.26
N LEU A 145 -10.21 8.84 4.56
CA LEU A 145 -11.03 8.90 3.35
C LEU A 145 -12.44 9.41 3.68
N GLY A 146 -13.08 8.89 4.72
CA GLY A 146 -14.38 9.37 5.21
C GLY A 146 -14.37 10.88 5.48
N ALA A 147 -13.42 11.34 6.32
CA ALA A 147 -13.27 12.75 6.65
C ALA A 147 -12.95 13.64 5.43
N TYR A 148 -12.23 13.11 4.43
CA TYR A 148 -11.98 13.83 3.19
C TYR A 148 -13.25 13.95 2.33
N LEU A 149 -14.03 12.87 2.21
CA LEU A 149 -15.28 12.86 1.45
C LEU A 149 -16.31 13.83 2.03
N GLU A 150 -16.38 13.96 3.37
CA GLU A 150 -17.27 14.91 4.04
C GLU A 150 -17.01 16.38 3.67
N VAL A 151 -15.74 16.75 3.46
CA VAL A 151 -15.35 18.12 3.10
C VAL A 151 -15.27 18.35 1.59
N MET A 152 -15.45 17.30 0.78
CA MET A 152 -15.32 17.38 -0.67
C MET A 152 -16.60 17.91 -1.32
N THR A 153 -16.54 19.14 -1.86
CA THR A 153 -17.68 19.76 -2.55
C THR A 153 -17.99 19.13 -3.91
N TYR A 154 -16.96 18.70 -4.65
CA TYR A 154 -17.11 18.14 -6.00
C TYR A 154 -16.20 16.92 -6.19
N SER A 155 -16.67 15.95 -6.97
CA SER A 155 -15.85 14.83 -7.41
C SER A 155 -14.69 15.30 -8.29
N ILE A 156 -13.49 14.79 -8.07
CA ILE A 156 -12.34 14.97 -8.95
C ILE A 156 -12.30 13.81 -9.95
N ARG A 157 -12.39 14.10 -11.26
CA ARG A 157 -12.54 13.11 -12.35
C ARG A 157 -11.41 13.16 -13.38
N VAL A 158 -10.19 13.48 -12.94
CA VAL A 158 -9.01 13.56 -13.82
C VAL A 158 -8.45 12.16 -14.10
N GLY A 159 -7.69 11.99 -15.19
CA GLY A 159 -7.02 10.73 -15.53
C GLY A 159 -5.73 10.46 -14.74
N THR A 160 -5.61 10.99 -13.51
CA THR A 160 -4.41 10.91 -12.66
C THR A 160 -4.80 10.50 -11.24
N HIS A 161 -3.81 10.33 -10.35
CA HIS A 161 -3.98 9.80 -8.98
C HIS A 161 -5.05 10.53 -8.15
N PHE A 162 -5.34 11.80 -8.43
CA PHE A 162 -6.39 12.55 -7.72
C PHE A 162 -7.83 12.11 -8.05
N ASN A 163 -8.03 11.13 -8.94
CA ASN A 163 -9.34 10.65 -9.31
C ASN A 163 -10.09 10.03 -8.12
N THR A 164 -11.18 10.67 -7.71
CA THR A 164 -12.00 10.24 -6.57
C THR A 164 -12.78 8.96 -6.83
N SER A 165 -13.23 8.72 -8.08
CA SER A 165 -13.95 7.47 -8.40
C SER A 165 -13.07 6.23 -8.30
N PHE A 166 -11.79 6.33 -8.65
CA PHE A 166 -10.84 5.22 -8.47
C PHE A 166 -10.75 4.83 -6.99
N ALA A 167 -10.56 5.81 -6.12
CA ALA A 167 -10.41 5.56 -4.69
C ALA A 167 -11.67 4.99 -4.05
N ILE A 168 -12.85 5.51 -4.44
CA ILE A 168 -14.13 5.06 -3.90
C ILE A 168 -14.43 3.61 -4.29
N VAL A 169 -14.13 3.18 -5.53
CA VAL A 169 -14.37 1.78 -5.93
C VAL A 169 -13.60 0.80 -5.05
N LEU A 170 -12.30 1.04 -4.83
CA LEU A 170 -11.50 0.17 -3.96
C LEU A 170 -11.95 0.22 -2.50
N ALA A 171 -12.36 1.40 -2.02
CA ALA A 171 -12.88 1.55 -0.66
C ALA A 171 -14.23 0.84 -0.46
N MET A 172 -15.10 0.85 -1.48
CA MET A 172 -16.37 0.12 -1.46
C MET A 172 -16.12 -1.38 -1.38
N ASP A 173 -15.24 -1.92 -2.23
CA ASP A 173 -14.88 -3.35 -2.20
C ASP A 173 -14.34 -3.77 -0.82
N TRP A 174 -13.58 -2.88 -0.15
CA TRP A 174 -13.07 -3.12 1.21
C TRP A 174 -14.17 -3.07 2.27
N ALA A 175 -15.15 -2.17 2.14
CA ALA A 175 -16.22 -1.97 3.13
C ALA A 175 -17.34 -3.02 3.07
N GLU A 176 -17.43 -3.80 1.99
CA GLU A 176 -18.44 -4.85 1.81
C GLU A 176 -18.11 -6.17 2.54
N VAL A 177 -16.91 -6.31 3.10
CA VAL A 177 -16.40 -7.52 3.77
C VAL A 177 -16.29 -7.31 5.27
#